data_AF-A0A132GZ48-F1
#
_entry.id   AF-A0A132GZ48-F1
#
_cell.length_a   1.000
_cell.length_b   1.000
_cell.length_c   1.000
_cell.angle_alpha   90.00
_cell.angle_beta   90.00
_cell.angle_gamma   90.00
#
_symmetry.space_group_name_H-M   'P 1'
#
loop_
_entity.id
_entity.type
_entity.pdbx_description
1 polymer ?
#
loop_
_entity_poly.entity_id
_entity_poly.type
_entity_poly.pdbx_seq_one_letter_code
_entity_poly.pdbx_strand_id
1 'polypeptide(L)'
;MLSSAGPTGLALLVLLKTGIMADNYLEKRYDECFGGGRTKVRRIGPTIDQLLLRSRSTRGYLKDYVVRRSELEQIAEVCTRIPSACNQQVLRLRLVTRDSGADRVLPLVRMGAALPELHLPLPGTEPEAFIVLCATVGETKLVDLDLGVAAQSMLLKAASMGLSGLIVGAFDKSALRAALQLPFDPLLVLAIGKGIEKIELVAASPDAPRAYYRRDGVHYVPKLQLPDLLV
;
A
#
# COMPACT_ATOMS: atom_id res chain seq x y z
N MET A 1 -12.40 54.70 -55.62
CA MET A 1 -12.46 56.17 -55.44
C MET A 1 -13.58 56.42 -54.44
N LEU A 2 -13.30 57.00 -53.26
CA LEU A 2 -13.40 58.45 -52.96
C LEU A 2 -14.83 58.95 -53.26
N SER A 3 -15.65 59.44 -52.32
CA SER A 3 -15.46 60.23 -51.08
C SER A 3 -16.49 59.79 -50.00
N SER A 4 -16.34 59.80 -48.67
CA SER A 4 -15.62 60.58 -47.63
C SER A 4 -16.30 61.85 -47.08
N ALA A 5 -16.99 61.73 -45.93
CA ALA A 5 -17.30 62.83 -44.99
C ALA A 5 -17.64 62.31 -43.57
N GLY A 6 -17.25 63.07 -42.53
CA GLY A 6 -17.58 62.93 -41.09
C GLY A 6 -17.37 64.31 -40.42
N PRO A 7 -17.15 64.46 -39.09
CA PRO A 7 -17.23 63.53 -37.94
C PRO A 7 -18.66 63.57 -37.31
N THR A 8 -19.03 63.56 -36.01
CA THR A 8 -18.48 63.65 -34.62
C THR A 8 -19.36 62.78 -33.66
N GLY A 9 -19.17 62.61 -32.35
CA GLY A 9 -18.10 62.96 -31.38
C GLY A 9 -18.64 63.11 -29.93
N LEU A 10 -17.98 62.46 -28.95
CA LEU A 10 -18.09 62.63 -27.47
C LEU A 10 -19.37 62.22 -26.68
N ALA A 11 -19.22 61.13 -25.90
CA ALA A 11 -19.38 61.04 -24.43
C ALA A 11 -20.74 61.24 -23.69
N LEU A 12 -21.18 60.14 -23.07
CA LEU A 12 -21.34 59.96 -21.60
C LEU A 12 -22.18 60.98 -20.79
N LEU A 13 -23.45 60.63 -20.49
CA LEU A 13 -24.22 60.83 -19.24
C LEU A 13 -25.68 60.35 -19.55
N VAL A 14 -26.59 59.92 -18.64
CA VAL A 14 -26.58 59.28 -17.30
C VAL A 14 -28.05 58.99 -16.94
N LEU A 15 -28.32 58.13 -15.95
CA LEU A 15 -29.63 57.88 -15.33
C LEU A 15 -30.77 57.33 -16.23
N LEU A 16 -31.17 56.09 -15.96
CA LEU A 16 -32.54 55.80 -15.50
C LEU A 16 -32.56 54.44 -14.77
N LYS A 17 -32.41 54.48 -13.44
CA LYS A 17 -32.65 53.33 -12.54
C LYS A 17 -34.01 53.52 -11.86
N THR A 18 -34.85 52.47 -11.86
CA THR A 18 -35.80 52.16 -10.76
C THR A 18 -36.37 50.73 -10.87
N GLY A 19 -35.52 49.74 -11.12
CA GLY A 19 -35.86 48.34 -10.82
C GLY A 19 -35.61 48.08 -9.34
N ILE A 20 -36.64 47.66 -8.58
CA ILE A 20 -36.51 47.39 -7.14
C ILE A 20 -35.71 46.09 -6.96
N MET A 21 -34.51 46.20 -6.39
CA MET A 21 -33.80 45.02 -5.89
C MET A 21 -34.44 44.56 -4.58
N ALA A 22 -35.04 43.38 -4.59
CA ALA A 22 -35.19 42.61 -3.36
C ALA A 22 -33.77 42.19 -2.93
N ASP A 23 -33.35 42.57 -1.72
CA ASP A 23 -32.07 42.12 -1.16
C ASP A 23 -32.18 40.64 -0.78
N ASN A 24 -31.15 39.84 -1.03
CA ASN A 24 -31.13 38.39 -0.77
C ASN A 24 -30.98 38.08 0.73
N TYR A 25 -31.72 38.78 1.57
CA TYR A 25 -31.74 38.70 3.03
C TYR A 25 -32.12 37.30 3.52
N LEU A 26 -33.10 36.66 2.86
CA LEU A 26 -33.56 35.30 3.22
C LEU A 26 -32.52 34.22 2.85
N GLU A 27 -31.81 34.35 1.72
CA GLU A 27 -30.72 33.43 1.38
C GLU A 27 -29.51 33.63 2.30
N LYS A 28 -29.10 34.88 2.56
CA LYS A 28 -28.06 35.19 3.56
C LYS A 28 -28.42 34.61 4.94
N ARG A 29 -29.68 34.76 5.37
CA ARG A 29 -30.17 34.16 6.63
C ARG A 29 -30.21 32.63 6.60
N TYR A 30 -30.51 32.03 5.45
CA TYR A 30 -30.45 30.58 5.29
C TYR A 30 -29.01 30.06 5.39
N ASP A 31 -28.04 30.75 4.79
CA ASP A 31 -26.62 30.40 4.92
C ASP A 31 -26.07 30.69 6.34
N GLU A 32 -26.50 31.78 7.00
CA GLU A 32 -26.18 32.07 8.41
C GLU A 32 -26.71 30.98 9.37
N CYS A 33 -27.93 30.49 9.16
CA CYS A 33 -28.58 29.53 10.07
C CYS A 33 -28.35 28.06 9.72
N PHE A 34 -28.22 27.72 8.43
CA PHE A 34 -28.20 26.34 7.92
C PHE A 34 -27.03 26.05 6.97
N GLY A 35 -26.36 27.07 6.42
CA GLY A 35 -25.08 26.96 5.70
C GLY A 35 -23.89 26.60 6.60
N GLY A 36 -24.15 25.91 7.72
CA GLY A 36 -23.20 25.56 8.76
C GLY A 36 -21.95 24.91 8.16
N GLY A 37 -20.85 25.66 8.22
CA GLY A 37 -19.61 25.33 7.54
C GLY A 37 -19.08 23.97 7.95
N ARG A 38 -19.38 22.95 7.14
CA ARG A 38 -18.72 21.63 7.19
C ARG A 38 -17.28 21.82 6.73
N THR A 39 -16.43 22.32 7.63
CA THR A 39 -14.98 22.33 7.50
C THR A 39 -14.57 20.93 7.06
N LYS A 40 -14.20 20.78 5.79
CA LYS A 40 -13.80 19.47 5.24
C LYS A 40 -12.51 19.08 5.94
N VAL A 41 -12.63 18.33 7.04
CA VAL A 41 -11.51 17.82 7.82
C VAL A 41 -10.65 17.00 6.86
N ARG A 42 -9.57 17.63 6.38
CA ARG A 42 -8.63 17.04 5.44
C ARG A 42 -8.02 15.86 6.17
N ARG A 43 -8.49 14.64 5.86
CA ARG A 43 -7.91 13.41 6.38
C ARG A 43 -6.48 13.32 5.87
N ILE A 44 -5.55 13.80 6.68
CA ILE A 44 -4.12 13.66 6.42
C ILE A 44 -3.83 12.16 6.42
N GLY A 45 -3.27 11.67 5.30
CA GLY A 45 -2.86 10.28 5.20
C GLY A 45 -1.74 9.94 6.19
N PRO A 46 -1.50 8.65 6.50
CA PRO A 46 -0.41 8.28 7.38
C PRO A 46 0.94 8.79 6.86
N THR A 47 1.80 9.26 7.76
CA THR A 47 3.19 9.63 7.39
C THR A 47 3.98 8.39 7.00
N ILE A 48 5.11 8.58 6.33
CA ILE A 48 6.02 7.47 5.99
C ILE A 48 6.47 6.71 7.24
N ASP A 49 6.71 7.40 8.36
CA ASP A 49 7.09 6.79 9.64
C ASP A 49 5.95 5.94 10.21
N GLN A 50 4.71 6.42 10.13
CA GLN A 50 3.54 5.65 10.54
C GLN A 50 3.37 4.38 9.69
N LEU A 51 3.67 4.44 8.38
CA LEU A 51 3.68 3.27 7.51
C LEU A 51 4.86 2.33 7.83
N LEU A 52 6.06 2.87 8.07
CA LEU A 52 7.25 2.13 8.47
C LEU A 52 7.13 1.48 9.86
N LEU A 53 6.27 2.01 10.74
CA LEU A 53 5.93 1.39 12.02
C LEU A 53 4.84 0.31 11.87
N ARG A 54 3.79 0.56 11.07
CA ARG A 54 2.66 -0.38 10.85
C ARG A 54 3.00 -1.55 9.93
N SER A 55 3.91 -1.39 8.98
CA SER A 55 4.30 -2.43 8.01
C SER A 55 5.16 -3.52 8.68
N ARG A 56 4.51 -4.42 9.41
CA ARG A 56 5.12 -5.53 10.15
C ARG A 56 4.79 -6.87 9.50
N SER A 57 5.73 -7.81 9.61
CA SER A 57 5.66 -9.17 9.08
C SER A 57 4.58 -10.00 9.79
N THR A 58 3.33 -9.89 9.32
CA THR A 58 2.16 -10.54 9.91
C THR A 58 2.01 -11.99 9.43
N ARG A 59 1.62 -12.91 10.32
CA ARG A 59 1.44 -14.34 10.03
C ARG A 59 0.04 -14.87 10.40
N GLY A 60 -0.89 -13.98 10.72
CA GLY A 60 -2.28 -14.30 11.05
C GLY A 60 -3.22 -13.21 10.52
N TYR A 61 -4.27 -13.62 9.83
CA TYR A 61 -5.15 -12.77 9.01
C TYR A 61 -6.64 -13.07 9.29
N LEU A 62 -7.51 -12.06 9.11
CA LEU A 62 -8.95 -12.16 9.34
C LEU A 62 -9.70 -12.75 8.14
N LYS A 63 -10.30 -13.93 8.31
CA LYS A 63 -11.04 -14.67 7.26
C LYS A 63 -12.28 -13.97 6.71
N ASP A 64 -12.94 -13.14 7.51
CA ASP A 64 -14.11 -12.37 7.09
C ASP A 64 -13.74 -11.26 6.08
N TYR A 65 -12.46 -10.90 5.99
CA TYR A 65 -11.98 -9.87 5.08
C TYR A 65 -11.39 -10.49 3.80
N VAL A 66 -12.22 -10.60 2.76
CA VAL A 66 -11.80 -11.04 1.43
C VAL A 66 -11.05 -9.92 0.72
N VAL A 67 -9.73 -10.07 0.56
CA VAL A 67 -8.90 -9.17 -0.26
C VAL A 67 -9.32 -9.32 -1.72
N ARG A 68 -9.78 -8.23 -2.33
CA ARG A 68 -10.21 -8.23 -3.73
C ARG A 68 -9.03 -8.10 -4.66
N ARG A 69 -9.15 -8.62 -5.88
CA ARG A 69 -8.10 -8.52 -6.91
C ARG A 69 -7.67 -7.06 -7.15
N SER A 70 -8.61 -6.11 -7.16
CA SER A 70 -8.34 -4.68 -7.32
C SER A 70 -7.54 -4.05 -6.18
N GLU A 71 -7.50 -4.66 -4.99
CA GLU A 71 -6.62 -4.24 -3.89
C GLU A 71 -5.18 -4.76 -4.09
N LEU A 72 -5.03 -5.99 -4.59
CA LEU A 72 -3.72 -6.51 -5.03
C LEU A 72 -3.18 -5.73 -6.22
N GLU A 73 -4.04 -5.30 -7.16
CA GLU A 73 -3.65 -4.46 -8.30
C GLU A 73 -3.19 -3.07 -7.83
N GLN A 74 -3.90 -2.43 -6.90
CA GLN A 74 -3.45 -1.17 -6.27
C GLN A 74 -2.14 -1.32 -5.48
N ILE A 75 -1.86 -2.49 -4.90
CA ILE A 75 -0.58 -2.77 -4.25
C ILE A 75 0.52 -2.92 -5.31
N ALA A 76 0.29 -3.75 -6.32
CA ALA A 76 1.22 -4.01 -7.43
C ALA A 76 1.55 -2.76 -8.27
N GLU A 77 0.61 -1.82 -8.38
CA GLU A 77 0.77 -0.56 -9.13
C GLU A 77 2.00 0.26 -8.69
N VAL A 78 2.47 0.13 -7.44
CA VAL A 78 3.69 0.84 -6.98
C VAL A 78 4.91 0.47 -7.80
N CYS A 79 4.96 -0.72 -8.41
CA CYS A 79 6.06 -1.14 -9.26
C CYS A 79 6.22 -0.29 -10.53
N THR A 80 5.23 0.56 -10.86
CA THR A 80 5.33 1.56 -11.94
C THR A 80 6.01 2.88 -11.51
N ARG A 81 6.35 3.02 -10.22
CA ARG A 81 6.81 4.29 -9.59
C ARG A 81 8.10 4.17 -8.77
N ILE A 82 8.64 2.96 -8.64
CA ILE A 82 9.90 2.65 -7.92
C ILE A 82 11.09 2.63 -8.87
N PRO A 83 12.33 2.84 -8.38
CA PRO A 83 13.52 2.58 -9.17
C PRO A 83 13.67 1.08 -9.48
N SER A 84 14.40 0.80 -10.56
CA SER A 84 14.86 -0.54 -10.97
C SER A 84 16.30 -0.43 -11.46
N ALA A 85 17.12 -1.47 -11.25
CA ALA A 85 18.51 -1.52 -11.65
C ALA A 85 18.68 -1.28 -13.16
N CYS A 86 19.39 -0.22 -13.55
CA CYS A 86 19.48 0.27 -14.94
C CYS A 86 18.12 0.49 -15.63
N ASN A 87 17.06 0.73 -14.85
CA ASN A 87 15.66 0.82 -15.27
C ASN A 87 15.13 -0.41 -16.05
N GLN A 88 15.69 -1.60 -15.79
CA GLN A 88 15.40 -2.84 -16.53
C GLN A 88 13.94 -3.32 -16.40
N GLN A 89 13.28 -3.05 -15.27
CA GLN A 89 11.87 -3.38 -15.02
C GLN A 89 11.52 -4.85 -15.33
N VAL A 90 12.43 -5.78 -14.98
CA VAL A 90 12.33 -7.22 -15.30
C VAL A 90 11.33 -7.98 -14.43
N LEU A 91 10.84 -7.40 -13.33
CA LEU A 91 9.90 -8.06 -12.44
C LEU A 91 8.52 -8.26 -13.07
N ARG A 92 7.90 -9.40 -12.81
CA ARG A 92 6.52 -9.74 -13.22
C ARG A 92 5.75 -10.27 -12.03
N LEU A 93 4.48 -9.92 -11.93
CA LEU A 93 3.66 -10.15 -10.74
C LEU A 93 2.48 -11.07 -11.07
N ARG A 94 2.35 -12.20 -10.36
CA ARG A 94 1.11 -12.99 -10.35
C ARG A 94 0.33 -12.66 -9.08
N LEU A 95 -0.82 -12.02 -9.26
CA LEU A 95 -1.78 -11.74 -8.20
C LEU A 95 -2.67 -12.98 -8.01
N VAL A 96 -2.82 -13.42 -6.76
CA VAL A 96 -3.64 -14.58 -6.37
C VAL A 96 -4.56 -14.16 -5.23
N THR A 97 -5.88 -14.27 -5.44
CA THR A 97 -6.91 -14.19 -4.38
C THR A 97 -7.44 -15.59 -4.05
N ARG A 98 -8.20 -15.71 -2.94
CA ARG A 98 -8.90 -16.92 -2.47
C ARG A 98 -9.37 -17.80 -3.63
N ASP A 99 -10.25 -17.25 -4.45
CA ASP A 99 -11.00 -17.95 -5.51
C ASP A 99 -10.16 -18.26 -6.77
N SER A 100 -8.91 -17.80 -6.82
CA SER A 100 -8.01 -17.96 -7.98
C SER A 100 -6.89 -18.99 -7.77
N GLY A 101 -6.69 -19.47 -6.54
CA GLY A 101 -5.62 -20.43 -6.23
C GLY A 101 -4.83 -20.17 -4.95
N ALA A 102 -5.35 -19.45 -3.96
CA ALA A 102 -4.61 -19.19 -2.72
C ALA A 102 -4.38 -20.47 -1.91
N ASP A 103 -5.34 -21.39 -1.96
CA ASP A 103 -5.28 -22.78 -1.51
C ASP A 103 -4.07 -23.55 -2.07
N ARG A 104 -3.68 -23.30 -3.33
CA ARG A 104 -2.52 -23.91 -3.98
C ARG A 104 -1.19 -23.27 -3.59
N VAL A 105 -1.19 -22.03 -3.09
CA VAL A 105 0.03 -21.33 -2.65
C VAL A 105 0.35 -21.63 -1.19
N LEU A 106 -0.66 -21.64 -0.33
CA LEU A 106 -0.53 -21.82 1.12
C LEU A 106 0.31 -23.05 1.55
N PRO A 107 0.13 -24.28 1.03
CA PRO A 107 0.92 -25.44 1.45
C PRO A 107 2.38 -25.41 0.95
N LEU A 108 2.72 -24.48 0.04
CA LEU A 108 4.06 -24.37 -0.57
C LEU A 108 4.93 -23.30 0.11
N VAL A 109 4.34 -22.39 0.89
CA VAL A 109 5.05 -21.35 1.67
C VAL A 109 5.35 -21.81 3.10
N ARG A 110 6.39 -21.26 3.72
CA ARG A 110 6.75 -21.51 5.13
C ARG A 110 6.85 -20.20 5.89
N MET A 111 6.23 -20.13 7.06
CA MET A 111 6.16 -18.90 7.87
C MET A 111 6.65 -19.15 9.29
N GLY A 112 7.30 -18.15 9.88
CA GLY A 112 7.66 -18.20 11.31
C GLY A 112 8.84 -19.13 11.64
N ALA A 113 9.86 -19.24 10.79
CA ALA A 113 11.00 -20.15 10.97
C ALA A 113 11.78 -20.04 12.30
N ALA A 114 11.65 -18.94 13.07
CA ALA A 114 12.23 -18.82 14.42
C ALA A 114 11.24 -19.17 15.56
N LEU A 115 10.05 -19.66 15.21
CA LEU A 115 8.99 -20.16 16.08
C LEU A 115 8.37 -21.45 15.49
N PRO A 116 9.19 -22.48 15.16
CA PRO A 116 8.72 -23.69 14.49
C PRO A 116 7.64 -24.44 15.27
N GLU A 117 7.70 -24.40 16.61
CA GLU A 117 6.74 -25.02 17.52
C GLU A 117 5.30 -24.48 17.35
N LEU A 118 5.14 -23.24 16.88
CA LEU A 118 3.84 -22.62 16.65
C LEU A 118 3.22 -22.93 15.28
N HIS A 119 3.94 -23.63 14.39
CA HIS A 119 3.43 -24.10 13.09
C HIS A 119 2.69 -23.03 12.26
N LEU A 120 3.21 -21.79 12.24
CA LEU A 120 2.51 -20.62 11.68
C LEU A 120 2.30 -20.72 10.16
N PRO A 121 1.18 -20.22 9.60
CA PRO A 121 0.06 -19.50 10.25
C PRO A 121 -0.79 -20.40 11.17
N LEU A 122 -1.43 -19.82 12.19
CA LEU A 122 -2.33 -20.59 13.06
C LEU A 122 -3.60 -21.03 12.30
N PRO A 123 -4.18 -22.21 12.61
CA PRO A 123 -5.40 -22.68 11.96
C PRO A 123 -6.53 -21.65 11.97
N GLY A 124 -7.18 -21.44 10.83
CA GLY A 124 -8.22 -20.43 10.65
C GLY A 124 -7.70 -18.99 10.55
N THR A 125 -6.39 -18.75 10.51
CA THR A 125 -5.78 -17.41 10.37
C THR A 125 -4.91 -17.26 9.11
N GLU A 126 -4.95 -18.26 8.21
CA GLU A 126 -4.04 -18.37 7.08
C GLU A 126 -4.32 -17.31 6.00
N PRO A 127 -3.27 -16.77 5.34
CA PRO A 127 -3.46 -15.80 4.25
C PRO A 127 -4.12 -16.44 3.03
N GLU A 128 -5.04 -15.68 2.43
CA GLU A 128 -5.83 -16.08 1.26
C GLU A 128 -5.64 -15.11 0.08
N ALA A 129 -4.62 -14.25 0.16
CA ALA A 129 -4.20 -13.44 -0.96
C ALA A 129 -2.67 -13.34 -1.00
N PHE A 130 -2.13 -13.46 -2.20
CA PHE A 130 -0.70 -13.47 -2.45
C PHE A 130 -0.34 -12.62 -3.67
N ILE A 131 0.86 -12.02 -3.64
CA ILE A 131 1.53 -11.47 -4.81
C ILE A 131 2.83 -12.26 -4.97
N VAL A 132 2.91 -13.06 -6.04
CA VAL A 132 4.13 -13.79 -6.39
C VAL A 132 4.96 -12.94 -7.35
N LEU A 133 6.20 -12.65 -6.97
CA LEU A 133 7.17 -11.92 -7.78
C LEU A 133 8.03 -12.93 -8.55
N CYS A 134 8.12 -12.73 -9.86
CA CYS A 134 9.00 -13.43 -10.79
C CYS A 134 9.90 -12.41 -11.51
N ALA A 135 10.90 -12.88 -12.27
CA ALA A 135 11.65 -12.04 -13.21
C ALA A 135 11.64 -12.62 -14.63
N THR A 136 11.71 -11.76 -15.66
CA THR A 136 11.87 -12.19 -17.07
C THR A 136 13.31 -12.60 -17.44
N VAL A 137 14.21 -12.60 -16.46
CA VAL A 137 15.65 -12.91 -16.58
C VAL A 137 16.06 -13.77 -15.38
N GLY A 138 17.27 -14.34 -15.43
CA GLY A 138 17.82 -15.13 -14.32
C GLY A 138 17.98 -14.32 -13.02
N GLU A 139 17.93 -15.02 -11.89
CA GLU A 139 18.16 -14.49 -10.54
C GLU A 139 19.60 -13.95 -10.43
N THR A 140 19.74 -12.66 -10.11
CA THR A 140 21.03 -11.95 -10.00
C THR A 140 20.94 -10.87 -8.94
N LYS A 141 22.09 -10.39 -8.45
CA LYS A 141 22.16 -9.31 -7.44
C LYS A 141 21.37 -8.03 -7.81
N LEU A 142 21.19 -7.75 -9.10
CA LEU A 142 20.37 -6.62 -9.54
C LEU A 142 18.86 -6.90 -9.42
N VAL A 143 18.45 -8.14 -9.73
CA VAL A 143 17.07 -8.61 -9.49
C VAL A 143 16.78 -8.68 -7.99
N ASP A 144 17.74 -9.11 -7.16
CA ASP A 144 17.58 -9.17 -5.71
C ASP A 144 17.33 -7.80 -5.07
N LEU A 145 18.02 -6.76 -5.56
CA LEU A 145 17.79 -5.36 -5.17
C LEU A 145 16.40 -4.89 -5.59
N ASP A 146 16.01 -5.11 -6.85
CA ASP A 146 14.69 -4.75 -7.37
C ASP A 146 13.56 -5.47 -6.61
N LEU A 147 13.73 -6.74 -6.28
CA LEU A 147 12.80 -7.53 -5.44
C LEU A 147 12.64 -6.90 -4.06
N GLY A 148 13.73 -6.51 -3.42
CA GLY A 148 13.72 -5.85 -2.10
C GLY A 148 12.97 -4.52 -2.11
N VAL A 149 13.25 -3.66 -3.11
CA VAL A 149 12.55 -2.39 -3.29
C VAL A 149 11.05 -2.62 -3.55
N ALA A 150 10.72 -3.49 -4.51
CA ALA A 150 9.33 -3.79 -4.89
C ALA A 150 8.52 -4.36 -3.71
N ALA A 151 9.08 -5.31 -2.97
CA ALA A 151 8.43 -5.93 -1.81
C ALA A 151 8.14 -4.91 -0.69
N GLN A 152 9.13 -4.07 -0.34
CA GLN A 152 8.96 -3.07 0.71
C GLN A 152 7.96 -1.98 0.31
N SER A 153 8.02 -1.48 -0.93
CA SER A 153 7.05 -0.49 -1.44
C SER A 153 5.62 -1.07 -1.50
N MET A 154 5.46 -2.33 -1.90
CA MET A 154 4.16 -3.01 -1.88
C MET A 154 3.60 -3.16 -0.46
N LEU A 155 4.41 -3.56 0.52
CA LEU A 155 3.93 -3.67 1.92
C LEU A 155 3.63 -2.30 2.56
N LEU A 156 4.36 -1.23 2.21
CA LEU A 156 4.02 0.13 2.66
C LEU A 156 2.69 0.62 2.05
N LYS A 157 2.41 0.29 0.78
CA LYS A 157 1.11 0.56 0.14
C LYS A 157 -0.01 -0.26 0.77
N ALA A 158 0.21 -1.55 1.07
CA ALA A 158 -0.74 -2.37 1.83
C ALA A 158 -1.05 -1.74 3.20
N ALA A 159 -0.03 -1.32 3.96
CA ALA A 159 -0.18 -0.63 5.24
C ALA A 159 -0.97 0.69 5.13
N SER A 160 -0.82 1.43 4.02
CA SER A 160 -1.63 2.64 3.74
C SER A 160 -3.12 2.35 3.49
N MET A 161 -3.43 1.14 3.02
CA MET A 161 -4.79 0.66 2.76
C MET A 161 -5.43 -0.01 3.99
N GLY A 162 -4.72 -0.08 5.12
CA GLY A 162 -5.17 -0.79 6.33
C GLY A 162 -4.97 -2.31 6.25
N LEU A 163 -4.14 -2.79 5.32
CA LEU A 163 -3.76 -4.18 5.17
C LEU A 163 -2.39 -4.44 5.80
N SER A 164 -2.11 -5.72 6.03
CA SER A 164 -0.88 -6.25 6.59
C SER A 164 -0.28 -7.28 5.63
N GLY A 165 0.99 -7.62 5.81
CA GLY A 165 1.61 -8.65 4.98
C GLY A 165 2.96 -9.15 5.44
N LEU A 166 3.49 -10.10 4.68
CA LEU A 166 4.73 -10.81 4.97
C LEU A 166 5.48 -11.08 3.67
N ILE A 167 6.77 -10.77 3.67
CA ILE A 167 7.72 -11.25 2.66
C ILE A 167 8.10 -12.69 2.99
N VAL A 168 7.90 -13.60 2.03
CA VAL A 168 8.26 -15.03 2.13
C VAL A 168 9.26 -15.36 1.03
N GLY A 169 10.51 -15.63 1.42
CA GLY A 169 11.52 -16.29 0.58
C GLY A 169 11.61 -17.80 0.79
N ALA A 170 10.99 -18.32 1.86
CA ALA A 170 10.97 -19.76 2.17
C ALA A 170 9.73 -20.42 1.56
N PHE A 171 9.85 -20.89 0.32
CA PHE A 171 8.80 -21.60 -0.40
C PHE A 171 9.38 -22.56 -1.44
N ASP A 172 8.59 -23.53 -1.89
CA ASP A 172 8.98 -24.42 -2.99
C ASP A 172 8.87 -23.70 -4.35
N LYS A 173 10.01 -23.33 -4.94
CA LYS A 173 10.07 -22.61 -6.22
C LYS A 173 9.46 -23.41 -7.39
N SER A 174 9.71 -24.72 -7.48
CA SER A 174 9.28 -25.53 -8.63
C SER A 174 7.82 -25.96 -8.51
N ALA A 175 7.37 -26.36 -7.31
CA ALA A 175 5.97 -26.65 -7.06
C ALA A 175 5.09 -25.40 -7.23
N LEU A 176 5.54 -24.22 -6.77
CA LEU A 176 4.77 -22.98 -6.93
C LEU A 176 4.68 -22.55 -8.41
N ARG A 177 5.76 -22.72 -9.18
CA ARG A 177 5.77 -22.49 -10.64
C ARG A 177 4.75 -23.38 -11.35
N ALA A 178 4.72 -24.68 -11.01
CA ALA A 178 3.78 -25.62 -11.58
C ALA A 178 2.32 -25.33 -11.15
N ALA A 179 2.07 -25.19 -9.84
CA ALA A 179 0.75 -25.04 -9.25
C ALA A 179 0.00 -23.78 -9.74
N LEU A 180 0.73 -22.70 -10.02
CA LEU A 180 0.18 -21.46 -10.59
C LEU A 180 0.38 -21.33 -12.10
N GLN A 181 1.02 -22.28 -12.78
CA GLN A 181 1.37 -22.18 -14.20
C GLN A 181 2.09 -20.85 -14.52
N LEU A 182 3.24 -20.62 -13.88
CA LEU A 182 4.03 -19.41 -14.05
C LEU A 182 5.00 -19.56 -15.25
N PRO A 183 4.99 -18.63 -16.23
CA PRO A 183 5.94 -18.68 -17.35
C PRO A 183 7.38 -18.44 -16.89
N PHE A 184 7.56 -17.73 -15.78
CA PHE A 184 8.82 -17.34 -15.17
C PHE A 184 8.98 -17.98 -13.79
N ASP A 185 10.21 -18.09 -13.30
CA ASP A 185 10.46 -18.64 -11.96
C ASP A 185 10.00 -17.68 -10.85
N PRO A 186 9.30 -18.17 -9.82
CA PRO A 186 8.95 -17.39 -8.64
C PRO A 186 10.19 -17.18 -7.76
N LEU A 187 10.46 -15.93 -7.41
CA LEU A 187 11.63 -15.52 -6.62
C LEU A 187 11.23 -15.07 -5.21
N LEU A 188 10.04 -14.50 -5.04
CA LEU A 188 9.53 -14.00 -3.76
C LEU A 188 8.01 -14.08 -3.70
N VAL A 189 7.44 -14.33 -2.53
CA VAL A 189 5.98 -14.30 -2.32
C VAL A 189 5.64 -13.28 -1.24
N LEU A 190 4.67 -12.39 -1.50
CA LEU A 190 4.04 -11.58 -0.47
C LEU A 190 2.72 -12.22 -0.06
N ALA A 191 2.53 -12.53 1.21
CA ALA A 191 1.22 -12.86 1.77
C ALA A 191 0.54 -11.56 2.23
N ILE A 192 -0.71 -11.33 1.81
CA ILE A 192 -1.46 -10.08 2.00
C ILE A 192 -2.82 -10.38 2.65
N GLY A 193 -3.26 -9.52 3.57
CA GLY A 193 -4.60 -9.61 4.16
C GLY A 193 -4.81 -8.59 5.27
N LYS A 194 -5.96 -8.62 5.93
CA LYS A 194 -6.17 -7.81 7.14
C LYS A 194 -5.61 -8.55 8.35
N GLY A 195 -4.50 -8.06 8.91
CA GLY A 195 -3.82 -8.71 10.03
C GLY A 195 -4.63 -8.69 11.33
N ILE A 196 -4.46 -9.73 12.15
CA ILE A 196 -5.06 -9.85 13.50
C ILE A 196 -4.02 -9.88 14.63
N GLU A 197 -2.74 -9.77 14.30
CA GLU A 197 -1.64 -9.90 15.27
C GLU A 197 -1.26 -8.55 15.90
N LYS A 198 -1.11 -8.50 17.23
CA LYS A 198 -0.43 -7.40 17.92
C LYS A 198 1.08 -7.61 17.80
N ILE A 199 1.77 -6.72 17.08
CA ILE A 199 3.21 -6.81 16.82
C ILE A 199 3.90 -5.58 17.40
N GLU A 200 4.89 -5.80 18.28
CA GLU A 200 5.65 -4.74 18.96
C GLU A 200 7.14 -4.82 18.58
N LEU A 201 7.75 -3.66 18.34
CA LEU A 201 9.20 -3.55 18.23
C LEU A 201 9.80 -3.39 19.63
N VAL A 202 10.95 -4.03 19.88
CA VAL A 202 11.75 -3.81 21.09
C VAL A 202 13.18 -3.46 20.72
N ALA A 203 13.78 -2.53 21.45
CA ALA A 203 15.18 -2.18 21.29
C ALA A 203 16.08 -3.39 21.63
N ALA A 204 17.16 -3.55 20.89
CA ALA A 204 18.15 -4.59 21.06
C ALA A 204 19.54 -4.03 20.77
N SER A 205 20.54 -4.42 21.57
CA SER A 205 21.95 -4.09 21.34
C SER A 205 22.56 -4.95 20.21
N PRO A 206 23.77 -4.60 19.70
CA PRO A 206 24.47 -5.38 18.67
C PRO A 206 24.62 -6.88 19.01
N ASP A 207 24.89 -7.20 20.28
CA ASP A 207 25.13 -8.56 20.76
C ASP A 207 23.85 -9.33 21.13
N ALA A 208 22.70 -8.66 21.21
CA ALA A 208 21.45 -9.27 21.65
C ALA A 208 20.86 -10.23 20.58
N PRO A 209 20.20 -11.33 20.99
CA PRO A 209 19.48 -12.22 20.07
C PRO A 209 18.44 -11.47 19.23
N ARG A 210 18.56 -11.59 17.90
CA ARG A 210 17.67 -10.93 16.92
C ARG A 210 16.46 -11.80 16.50
N ALA A 211 16.28 -12.96 17.11
CA ALA A 211 15.13 -13.82 16.87
C ALA A 211 13.84 -13.14 17.36
N TYR A 212 12.80 -13.14 16.54
CA TYR A 212 11.47 -12.71 16.95
C TYR A 212 10.82 -13.76 17.85
N TYR A 213 10.01 -13.33 18.82
CA TYR A 213 9.35 -14.23 19.76
C TYR A 213 7.86 -13.92 19.93
N ARG A 214 7.15 -14.72 20.74
CA ARG A 214 5.80 -14.39 21.21
C ARG A 214 5.75 -14.51 22.73
N ARG A 215 5.00 -13.61 23.37
CA ARG A 215 4.67 -13.63 24.80
C ARG A 215 3.33 -12.92 24.99
N ASP A 216 2.45 -13.46 25.82
CA ASP A 216 1.17 -12.83 26.19
C ASP A 216 0.29 -12.44 24.98
N GLY A 217 0.31 -13.25 23.92
CA GLY A 217 -0.39 -13.00 22.65
C GLY A 217 0.26 -11.94 21.74
N VAL A 218 1.31 -11.26 22.19
CA VAL A 218 2.06 -10.25 21.43
C VAL A 218 3.24 -10.88 20.70
N HIS A 219 3.49 -10.45 19.46
CA HIS A 219 4.66 -10.82 18.68
C HIS A 219 5.74 -9.75 18.80
N TYR A 220 6.89 -10.12 19.36
CA TYR A 220 8.00 -9.20 19.64
C TYR A 220 9.10 -9.32 18.58
N VAL A 221 9.53 -8.16 18.05
CA VAL A 221 10.57 -8.07 17.02
C VAL A 221 11.73 -7.20 17.51
N PRO A 222 12.88 -7.79 17.89
CA PRO A 222 14.10 -7.06 18.23
C PRO A 222 14.59 -6.16 17.09
N LYS A 223 15.04 -4.95 17.43
CA LYS A 223 15.63 -3.96 16.50
C LYS A 223 16.82 -3.23 17.11
N LEU A 224 17.92 -3.24 16.35
CA LEU A 224 19.07 -2.34 16.56
C LEU A 224 18.62 -0.88 16.55
N GLN A 225 19.31 -0.03 17.30
CA GLN A 225 19.06 1.41 17.36
C GLN A 225 19.89 2.14 16.29
N LEU A 226 19.56 3.40 16.00
CA LEU A 226 20.27 4.16 14.96
C LEU A 226 21.80 4.22 15.15
N PRO A 227 22.37 4.40 16.36
CA PRO A 227 23.82 4.37 16.56
C PRO A 227 24.48 3.04 16.14
N ASP A 228 23.78 1.92 16.30
CA ASP A 228 24.26 0.57 15.94
C ASP A 228 24.25 0.32 14.41
N LEU A 229 23.72 1.26 13.62
CA LEU A 229 23.57 1.18 12.16
C LEU A 229 24.48 2.17 11.41
N LEU A 230 25.27 2.95 12.14
CA LEU A 230 26.24 3.91 11.60
C LEU A 230 27.66 3.34 11.68
N VAL A 231 28.55 3.86 10.82
CA VAL A 231 29.97 3.49 10.69
C VAL A 231 30.79 4.76 10.52
#